data_AF-A0A2W7AS98-F1
#
_entry.id   AF-A0A2W7AS98-F1
#
_cell.length_a   1.000
_cell.length_b   1.000
_cell.length_c   1.000
_cell.angle_alpha   90.00
_cell.angle_beta   90.00
_cell.angle_gamma   90.00
#
_symmetry.space_group_name_H-M   'P 1'
#
loop_
_entity.id
_entity.type
_entity.pdbx_description
1 polymer ?
#
loop_
_entity_poly.entity_id
_entity_poly.type
_entity_poly.pdbx_seq_one_letter_code
_entity_poly.pdbx_strand_id
1 'polypeptide(L)'
;MTTKERLIQELEHAPEELLEAVLNFVMITKTHQAHQLNDSMLVTEDTTEKTDGIASLLAMAERFAAELTEEELAQLPRDGALEHDHYIYGTPKRYSRETAE
;
A
#
# COMPACT_ATOMS: atom_id res chain seq x y z
N MET A 1 -33.60 25.44 8.87
CA MET A 1 -32.65 24.42 9.33
C MET A 1 -31.90 23.90 8.12
N THR A 2 -30.65 24.30 7.96
CA THR A 2 -29.76 23.76 6.93
C THR A 2 -29.22 22.41 7.39
N THR A 3 -28.81 21.56 6.44
CA THR A 3 -28.23 20.24 6.74
C THR A 3 -27.02 20.34 7.68
N LYS A 4 -26.25 21.44 7.58
CA LYS A 4 -25.11 21.75 8.44
C LYS A 4 -25.53 22.00 9.89
N GLU A 5 -26.55 22.81 10.10
CA GLU A 5 -27.02 23.17 11.46
C GLU A 5 -27.58 21.94 12.18
N ARG A 6 -28.32 21.09 11.47
CA ARG A 6 -28.84 19.84 12.03
C ARG A 6 -27.71 18.86 12.40
N LEU A 7 -26.66 18.79 11.59
CA LEU A 7 -25.51 17.95 11.87
C LEU A 7 -24.76 18.43 13.12
N ILE A 8 -24.58 19.74 13.29
CA ILE A 8 -23.92 20.31 14.48
C ILE A 8 -24.69 19.97 15.76
N GLN A 9 -26.03 20.10 15.73
CA GLN A 9 -26.87 19.82 16.90
C GLN A 9 -26.82 18.34 17.34
N GLU A 10 -26.78 17.42 16.38
CA GLU A 10 -26.67 15.98 16.66
C GLU A 10 -25.27 15.60 17.16
N LEU A 11 -24.21 16.24 16.62
CA LEU A 11 -22.84 16.03 17.08
C LEU A 11 -22.58 16.56 18.49
N GLU A 12 -23.23 17.66 18.91
CA GLU A 12 -23.09 18.21 20.26
C GLU A 12 -23.56 17.26 21.38
N HIS A 13 -24.51 16.37 21.08
CA HIS A 13 -25.08 15.42 22.05
C HIS A 13 -24.61 13.98 21.79
N ALA A 14 -23.75 13.77 20.79
CA ALA A 14 -23.26 12.46 20.41
C ALA A 14 -22.13 12.00 21.36
N PRO A 15 -22.07 10.70 21.67
CA PRO A 15 -20.95 10.11 22.37
C PRO A 15 -19.68 10.13 21.49
N GLU A 16 -18.51 10.17 22.13
CA GLU A 16 -17.21 10.38 21.48
C GLU A 16 -16.93 9.33 20.38
N GLU A 17 -17.40 8.10 20.54
CA GLU A 17 -17.22 7.03 19.56
C GLU A 17 -17.91 7.34 18.21
N LEU A 18 -19.05 8.04 18.25
CA LEU A 18 -19.73 8.48 17.03
C LEU A 18 -19.06 9.71 16.41
N LEU A 19 -18.47 10.58 17.23
CA LEU A 19 -17.68 11.73 16.74
C LEU A 19 -16.46 11.26 15.96
N GLU A 20 -15.74 10.27 16.48
CA GLU A 20 -14.60 9.66 15.79
C GLU A 20 -15.00 9.02 14.46
N ALA A 21 -16.11 8.26 14.44
CA ALA A 21 -16.60 7.62 13.22
C ALA A 21 -17.01 8.63 12.14
N VAL A 22 -17.71 9.71 12.53
CA VAL A 22 -18.12 10.77 11.59
C VAL A 22 -16.90 11.56 11.10
N LEU A 23 -15.94 11.85 11.97
CA LEU A 23 -14.69 12.50 11.59
C LEU A 23 -13.92 11.64 10.58
N ASN A 24 -13.77 10.35 10.86
CA ASN A 24 -13.11 9.41 9.96
C ASN A 24 -13.81 9.36 8.60
N PHE A 25 -15.14 9.27 8.58
CA PHE A 25 -15.93 9.32 7.35
C PHE A 25 -15.69 10.61 6.54
N VAL A 26 -15.64 11.78 7.19
CA VAL A 26 -15.34 13.06 6.52
C VAL A 26 -13.90 13.09 5.98
N MET A 27 -12.94 12.52 6.71
CA MET A 27 -11.55 12.43 6.28
C MET A 27 -11.41 11.52 5.06
N ILE A 28 -12.01 10.33 5.09
CA ILE A 28 -12.04 9.38 3.98
C ILE A 28 -12.70 10.00 2.74
N THR A 29 -13.87 10.62 2.90
CA THR A 29 -14.56 11.25 1.75
C THR A 29 -13.75 12.40 1.12
N LYS A 30 -12.99 13.15 1.92
CA LYS A 30 -12.07 14.18 1.40
C LYS A 30 -10.88 13.59 0.66
N THR A 31 -10.26 12.52 1.17
CA THR A 31 -9.14 11.87 0.48
C THR A 31 -9.61 11.22 -0.82
N HIS A 32 -10.77 10.57 -0.82
CA HIS A 32 -11.38 10.03 -2.05
C HIS A 32 -11.75 11.12 -3.05
N GLN A 33 -12.26 12.29 -2.61
CA GLN A 33 -12.53 13.41 -3.52
C GLN A 33 -11.23 13.96 -4.14
N ALA A 34 -10.13 14.01 -3.37
CA ALA A 34 -8.83 14.40 -3.89
C ALA A 34 -8.26 13.37 -4.89
N HIS A 35 -8.51 12.08 -4.68
CA HIS A 35 -8.08 11.01 -5.59
C HIS A 35 -8.97 10.83 -6.84
N GLN A 36 -10.28 11.07 -6.76
CA GLN A 36 -11.21 10.90 -7.89
C GLN A 36 -10.94 11.85 -9.07
N LEU A 37 -10.25 12.99 -8.85
CA LEU A 37 -9.82 13.84 -9.96
C LEU A 37 -8.69 13.21 -10.79
N ASN A 38 -7.96 12.23 -10.23
CA ASN A 38 -6.83 11.56 -10.88
C ASN A 38 -7.14 10.14 -11.37
N ASP A 39 -8.27 9.54 -10.96
CA ASP A 39 -8.56 8.11 -11.12
C ASP A 39 -9.72 7.80 -12.09
N SER A 40 -10.02 8.71 -13.03
CA SER A 40 -10.98 8.43 -14.12
C SER A 40 -10.33 7.61 -15.25
N MET A 41 -9.51 6.60 -14.93
CA MET A 41 -9.09 5.57 -15.89
C MET A 41 -8.51 4.35 -15.18
N LEU A 42 -9.35 3.44 -14.67
CA LEU A 42 -9.26 1.98 -14.87
C LEU A 42 -10.30 1.22 -14.04
N VAL A 43 -11.07 0.41 -14.75
CA VAL A 43 -11.99 -0.61 -14.21
C VAL A 43 -11.18 -1.86 -13.89
N THR A 44 -11.40 -2.47 -12.71
CA THR A 44 -11.79 -3.89 -12.54
C THR A 44 -12.03 -4.18 -11.06
N GLU A 45 -13.21 -4.73 -10.77
CA GLU A 45 -13.61 -5.29 -9.49
C GLU A 45 -12.70 -6.47 -9.13
N ASP A 46 -11.87 -6.32 -8.10
CA ASP A 46 -11.67 -7.24 -6.95
C ASP A 46 -10.46 -6.77 -6.11
N THR A 47 -10.63 -6.67 -4.79
CA THR A 47 -9.59 -6.35 -3.76
C THR A 47 -9.11 -4.89 -3.64
N THR A 48 -10.03 -3.95 -3.39
CA THR A 48 -9.71 -2.53 -3.19
C THR A 48 -9.56 -2.14 -1.71
N GLU A 49 -8.46 -2.48 -1.03
CA GLU A 49 -7.97 -1.71 0.15
C GLU A 49 -6.42 -1.71 0.31
N LYS A 50 -5.65 -2.35 -0.59
CA LYS A 50 -4.18 -2.46 -0.45
C LYS A 50 -3.36 -1.97 -1.65
N THR A 51 -3.99 -1.31 -2.62
CA THR A 51 -3.30 -0.80 -3.82
C THR A 51 -2.43 0.42 -3.52
N ASP A 52 -2.83 1.29 -2.59
CA ASP A 52 -2.05 2.48 -2.22
C ASP A 52 -0.68 2.12 -1.61
N GLY A 53 -0.65 1.10 -0.75
CA GLY A 53 0.58 0.63 -0.12
C GLY A 53 1.55 -0.05 -1.09
N ILE A 54 1.02 -0.85 -2.01
CA ILE A 54 1.84 -1.54 -3.03
C ILE A 54 2.38 -0.52 -4.05
N ALA A 55 1.57 0.47 -4.46
CA ALA A 55 2.01 1.54 -5.34
C ALA A 55 3.12 2.40 -4.70
N SER A 56 2.98 2.73 -3.41
CA SER A 56 4.03 3.45 -2.67
C SER A 56 5.33 2.65 -2.55
N LEU A 57 5.23 1.34 -2.31
CA LEU A 57 6.38 0.44 -2.23
C LEU A 57 7.07 0.28 -3.59
N LEU A 58 6.31 0.21 -4.69
CA LEU A 58 6.86 0.15 -6.04
C LEU A 58 7.60 1.46 -6.39
N ALA A 59 7.00 2.61 -6.09
CA ALA A 59 7.65 3.90 -6.30
C ALA A 59 8.93 4.08 -5.47
N MET A 60 8.99 3.48 -4.28
CA MET A 60 10.21 3.43 -3.46
C MET A 60 11.28 2.54 -4.11
N ALA A 61 10.90 1.36 -4.60
CA ALA A 61 11.81 0.45 -5.28
C ALA A 61 12.39 1.05 -6.57
N GLU A 62 11.58 1.77 -7.35
CA GLU A 62 12.03 2.48 -8.57
C GLU A 62 13.07 3.55 -8.26
N ARG A 63 12.88 4.33 -7.19
CA ARG A 63 13.86 5.33 -6.75
C ARG A 63 15.18 4.69 -6.37
N PHE A 64 15.13 3.59 -5.61
CA PHE A 64 16.32 2.84 -5.22
C PHE A 64 17.03 2.23 -6.44
N ALA A 65 16.28 1.65 -7.37
CA ALA A 65 16.85 1.08 -8.60
C ALA A 65 17.52 2.15 -9.49
N ALA A 66 16.99 3.38 -9.50
CA ALA A 66 17.56 4.50 -10.26
C ALA A 66 18.88 5.03 -9.67
N GLU A 67 19.17 4.74 -8.39
CA GLU A 67 20.42 5.13 -7.73
C GLU A 67 21.57 4.13 -7.95
N LEU A 68 21.25 2.92 -8.43
CA LEU A 68 22.22 1.85 -8.66
C LEU A 68 22.90 1.98 -10.04
N THR A 69 24.20 1.69 -10.08
CA THR A 69 24.96 1.56 -11.34
C THR A 69 24.65 0.23 -12.05
N GLU A 70 24.97 0.14 -13.34
CA GLU A 70 24.71 -1.08 -14.12
C GLU A 70 25.54 -2.26 -13.63
N GLU A 71 26.73 -2.00 -13.08
CA GLU A 71 27.59 -3.00 -12.44
C GLU A 71 26.98 -3.56 -11.16
N GLU A 72 26.41 -2.70 -10.31
CA GLU A 72 25.73 -3.12 -9.08
C GLU A 72 24.41 -3.84 -9.38
N LEU A 73 23.70 -3.39 -10.41
CA LEU A 73 22.47 -4.05 -10.87
C LEU A 73 22.76 -5.45 -11.42
N ALA A 74 23.91 -5.65 -12.06
CA ALA A 74 24.36 -6.96 -12.53
C ALA A 74 24.74 -7.91 -11.39
N GLN A 75 25.09 -7.38 -10.21
CA GLN A 75 25.40 -8.17 -9.02
C GLN A 75 24.14 -8.65 -8.28
N LEU A 76 22.95 -8.11 -8.59
CA LEU A 76 21.70 -8.51 -7.95
C LEU A 76 21.33 -9.97 -8.27
N PRO A 77 20.91 -10.74 -7.24
CA PRO A 77 20.36 -12.07 -7.45
C PRO A 77 19.12 -12.08 -8.35
N ARG A 78 19.05 -13.04 -9.26
CA ARG A 78 17.90 -13.25 -10.17
C ARG A 78 16.96 -14.37 -9.72
N ASP A 79 17.17 -14.88 -8.52
CA ASP A 79 16.37 -15.93 -7.88
C ASP A 79 15.06 -15.39 -7.26
N GLY A 80 14.87 -14.06 -7.27
CA GLY A 80 13.68 -13.40 -6.76
C GLY A 80 13.57 -13.54 -5.25
N ALA A 81 12.53 -14.25 -4.78
CA ALA A 81 12.30 -14.47 -3.35
C ALA A 81 12.74 -15.87 -2.87
N LEU A 82 13.33 -16.70 -3.74
CA LEU A 82 13.63 -18.11 -3.44
C LEU A 82 14.64 -18.27 -2.28
N GLU A 83 15.64 -17.40 -2.19
CA GLU A 83 16.61 -17.37 -1.10
C GLU A 83 16.52 -16.13 -0.22
N HIS A 84 15.34 -15.52 -0.07
CA HIS A 84 15.19 -14.33 0.78
C HIS A 84 15.72 -14.50 2.21
N ASP A 85 15.61 -15.69 2.79
CA ASP A 85 16.18 -16.00 4.11
C ASP A 85 17.72 -15.95 4.11
N HIS A 86 18.38 -16.26 3.00
CA HIS A 86 19.82 -16.07 2.84
C HIS A 86 20.19 -14.59 2.88
N TYR A 87 19.42 -13.74 2.19
CA TYR A 87 19.68 -12.31 2.13
C TYR A 87 19.37 -11.61 3.47
N ILE A 88 18.43 -12.13 4.26
CA ILE A 88 18.13 -11.58 5.60
C ILE A 88 19.06 -12.15 6.68
N TYR A 89 19.26 -13.46 6.71
CA TYR A 89 19.89 -14.16 7.84
C TYR A 89 21.26 -14.77 7.52
N GLY A 90 21.71 -14.70 6.26
CA GLY A 90 23.01 -15.24 5.81
C GLY A 90 23.04 -16.76 5.61
N THR A 91 21.96 -17.49 5.89
CA THR A 91 21.91 -18.96 5.74
C THR A 91 21.23 -19.37 4.43
N PRO A 92 21.96 -19.93 3.45
CA PRO A 92 21.37 -20.37 2.18
C PRO A 92 20.40 -21.53 2.39
N LYS A 93 19.30 -21.53 1.62
CA LYS A 93 18.39 -22.68 1.58
C LYS A 93 19.07 -23.76 0.76
N ARG A 94 19.58 -24.79 1.43
CA ARG A 94 20.08 -25.99 0.77
C ARG A 94 18.91 -26.72 0.10
N TYR A 95 18.52 -26.31 -1.10
CA TYR A 95 17.71 -27.14 -1.98
C TYR A 95 18.61 -28.29 -2.45
N SER A 96 18.64 -29.37 -1.68
CA SER A 96 19.18 -30.64 -2.14
C SER A 96 18.37 -31.07 -3.36
N ARG A 97 18.86 -30.76 -4.57
CA ARG A 97 18.47 -31.51 -5.76
C ARG A 97 19.05 -32.90 -5.60
N GLU A 98 18.21 -33.80 -5.10
CA GLU A 98 18.29 -35.21 -5.40
C GLU A 98 18.32 -35.32 -6.93
N THR A 99 19.52 -35.55 -7.46
CA THR A 99 19.71 -35.98 -8.85
C THR A 99 19.12 -37.37 -8.95
N ALA A 100 17.85 -37.47 -9.35
CA ALA A 100 17.32 -38.68 -9.95
C ALA A 100 17.80 -38.73 -11.41
N GLU A 101 18.40 -39.87 -11.76
CA GLU A 101 19.05 -40.25 -13.03
C GLU A 101 18.26 -39.94 -14.30
#